data_AF-A0A9P5TDV8-F1
#
_entry.id   AF-A0A9P5TDV8-F1
#
_cell.length_a   1.000
_cell.length_b   1.000
_cell.length_c   1.000
_cell.angle_alpha   90.00
_cell.angle_beta   90.00
_cell.angle_gamma   90.00
#
_symmetry.space_group_name_H-M   'P 1'
#
loop_
_entity.id
_entity.type
_entity.pdbx_description
1 polymer ?
#
loop_
_entity_poly.entity_id
_entity_poly.type
_entity_poly.pdbx_seq_one_letter_code
_entity_poly.pdbx_strand_id
1 'polypeptide(L)'
;MLCEDFIREYMNVRSTSFKESTIRTAWRKSGCWPIDQTVFKDDDYAPSISTSTSTPHVPDNFPIPLPIERIESDFYEYPPDLDKDENSDSMSISHSNLDSDDDSHDTQFESTLDATSPPLPYSGEPGTTRHCKRARTPGSAPIVPTVPRTISVTSFYSQVTLSNRPTGLRNRIHQLENNNVVLQSRVATLEAHCALARSEIQDLKQRANAKEGRTRKRQKLNVEARCLTSEEGLRLAREQQALKDAQERKKRETQEQRAAKEAERGRLRLERDWNEPFTGALTTKPKPDLQDIAHTLGLLTTGGKKDLLERITQCFDGNPNLRNTPRYEGLFNRSRGRRLQVVHDENTPDTNAQANASVPALPVLRHSSNLLPLSFDIGNFHHETASFQDYRLSGPH
;
A
#
# COMPACT_ATOMS: atom_id res chain seq x y z
N MET A 1 -15.60 19.46 8.81
CA MET A 1 -16.79 18.60 8.86
C MET A 1 -17.54 18.92 10.12
N LEU A 2 -18.80 19.36 10.02
CA LEU A 2 -19.66 19.58 11.18
C LEU A 2 -20.18 18.23 11.69
N CYS A 3 -20.52 18.15 12.97
CA CYS A 3 -21.01 16.92 13.60
C CYS A 3 -22.24 16.31 12.87
N GLU A 4 -23.04 17.16 12.20
CA GLU A 4 -24.21 16.77 11.41
C GLU A 4 -23.87 15.98 10.14
N ASP A 5 -22.74 16.29 9.49
CA ASP A 5 -22.32 15.58 8.27
C ASP A 5 -21.85 14.17 8.61
N PHE A 6 -21.17 14.02 9.75
CA PHE A 6 -20.70 12.72 10.25
C PHE A 6 -21.87 11.77 10.58
N ILE A 7 -22.90 12.25 11.28
CA ILE A 7 -24.07 11.43 11.62
C ILE A 7 -24.78 10.95 10.35
N ARG A 8 -24.92 11.83 9.35
CA ARG A 8 -25.58 11.50 8.09
C ARG A 8 -24.79 10.44 7.31
N GLU A 9 -23.47 10.61 7.20
CA GLU A 9 -22.60 9.68 6.49
C GLU A 9 -22.52 8.33 7.22
N TYR A 10 -22.43 8.34 8.56
CA TYR A 10 -22.50 7.15 9.39
C TYR A 10 -23.82 6.38 9.20
N MET A 11 -24.97 7.07 9.17
CA MET A 11 -26.26 6.41 8.93
C MET A 11 -26.36 5.81 7.52
N ASN A 12 -25.73 6.45 6.53
CA ASN A 12 -25.71 5.96 5.15
C ASN A 12 -24.79 4.73 4.98
N VAL A 13 -23.65 4.71 5.68
CA VAL A 13 -22.76 3.54 5.76
C VAL A 13 -23.45 2.41 6.54
N ARG A 14 -24.17 2.73 7.61
CA ARG A 14 -24.88 1.73 8.42
C ARG A 14 -25.94 0.99 7.60
N SER A 15 -26.75 1.68 6.79
CA SER A 15 -27.79 1.05 5.96
C SER A 15 -27.20 0.15 4.86
N THR A 16 -26.02 0.47 4.35
CA THR A 16 -25.33 -0.33 3.33
C THR A 16 -24.57 -1.53 3.91
N SER A 17 -24.05 -1.40 5.14
CA SER A 17 -23.22 -2.41 5.81
C SER A 17 -24.05 -3.46 6.57
N PHE A 18 -25.11 -3.04 7.26
CA PHE A 18 -25.97 -3.90 8.08
C PHE A 18 -27.10 -4.52 7.25
N LYS A 19 -26.74 -5.30 6.24
CA LYS A 19 -27.71 -6.10 5.49
C LYS A 19 -28.20 -7.25 6.36
N GLU A 20 -29.48 -7.57 6.27
CA GLU A 20 -30.08 -8.70 6.97
C GLU A 20 -29.33 -10.01 6.71
N SER A 21 -28.83 -10.22 5.49
CA SER A 21 -28.00 -11.37 5.12
C SER A 21 -26.67 -11.42 5.89
N THR A 22 -26.01 -10.27 6.09
CA THR A 22 -24.78 -10.16 6.88
C THR A 22 -25.04 -10.47 8.34
N ILE A 23 -26.14 -9.95 8.90
CA ILE A 23 -26.56 -10.24 10.27
C ILE A 23 -26.83 -11.75 10.42
N ARG A 24 -27.70 -12.33 9.58
CA ARG A 24 -27.99 -13.78 9.61
C ARG A 24 -26.73 -14.63 9.46
N THR A 25 -25.79 -14.22 8.60
CA THR A 25 -24.51 -14.94 8.43
C THR A 25 -23.62 -14.84 9.66
N ALA A 26 -23.54 -13.66 10.28
CA ALA A 26 -22.80 -13.46 11.53
C ALA A 26 -23.37 -14.32 12.65
N TRP A 27 -24.70 -14.37 12.79
CA TRP A 27 -25.40 -15.21 13.77
C TRP A 27 -25.22 -16.72 13.53
N ARG A 28 -25.23 -17.16 12.27
CA ARG A 28 -24.88 -18.56 11.92
C ARG A 28 -23.42 -18.88 12.25
N LYS A 29 -22.49 -17.96 11.94
CA LYS A 29 -21.05 -18.14 12.19
C LYS A 29 -20.68 -18.07 13.66
N SER A 30 -21.43 -17.32 14.48
CA SER A 30 -21.24 -17.31 15.93
C SER A 30 -21.78 -18.56 16.61
N GLY A 31 -22.44 -19.47 15.86
CA GLY A 31 -23.10 -20.64 16.42
C GLY A 31 -24.39 -20.31 17.18
N CYS A 32 -24.87 -19.07 17.10
CA CYS A 32 -26.06 -18.61 17.81
C CYS A 32 -27.35 -18.78 17.01
N TRP A 33 -27.32 -19.40 15.82
CA TRP A 33 -28.51 -19.63 15.00
C TRP A 33 -28.61 -21.08 14.48
N PRO A 34 -29.76 -21.77 14.67
CA PRO A 34 -30.93 -21.31 15.42
C PRO A 34 -30.58 -21.09 16.90
N ILE A 35 -31.17 -20.05 17.52
CA ILE A 35 -31.02 -19.84 18.96
C ILE A 35 -31.71 -21.03 19.61
N ASP A 36 -30.92 -21.93 20.19
CA ASP A 36 -31.46 -22.97 21.04
C ASP A 36 -31.89 -22.31 22.35
N GLN A 37 -33.18 -21.99 22.46
CA GLN A 37 -33.76 -21.38 23.65
C GLN A 37 -33.65 -22.29 24.87
N THR A 38 -33.39 -23.60 24.67
CA THR A 38 -33.24 -24.55 25.78
C THR A 38 -31.87 -24.49 26.45
N VAL A 39 -30.87 -23.88 25.79
CA VAL A 39 -29.52 -23.68 26.37
C VAL A 39 -29.53 -22.57 27.42
N PHE A 40 -30.40 -21.57 27.26
CA PHE A 40 -30.52 -20.45 28.21
C PHE A 40 -31.49 -20.84 29.32
N LYS A 41 -31.01 -20.91 30.55
CA LYS A 41 -31.86 -21.08 31.74
C LYS A 41 -32.39 -19.73 32.18
N ASP A 42 -33.44 -19.70 33.00
CA ASP A 42 -33.94 -18.46 33.60
C ASP A 42 -32.84 -17.66 34.33
N ASP A 43 -31.82 -18.36 34.87
CA ASP A 43 -30.65 -17.75 35.50
C ASP A 43 -29.76 -16.95 34.51
N ASP A 44 -29.72 -17.32 33.24
CA ASP A 44 -28.98 -16.58 32.20
C ASP A 44 -29.70 -15.30 31.76
N TYR A 45 -31.02 -15.24 32.01
CA TYR A 45 -31.85 -14.04 31.85
C TYR A 45 -31.90 -13.18 33.11
N ALA A 46 -31.30 -13.64 34.21
CA ALA A 46 -31.23 -12.85 35.43
C ALA A 46 -30.37 -11.59 35.15
N PRO A 47 -30.88 -10.37 35.41
CA PRO A 47 -30.07 -9.17 35.28
C PRO A 47 -28.81 -9.35 36.13
N SER A 48 -27.64 -9.13 35.51
CA SER A 48 -26.34 -9.37 36.13
C SER A 48 -26.33 -8.87 37.58
N ILE A 49 -26.14 -9.79 38.52
CA ILE A 49 -26.26 -9.55 39.98
C ILE A 49 -25.41 -8.34 40.42
N SER A 50 -24.32 -8.05 39.71
CA SER A 50 -23.43 -6.91 39.95
C SER A 50 -24.01 -5.52 39.63
N THR A 51 -25.04 -5.41 38.77
CA THR A 51 -25.72 -4.13 38.48
C THR A 51 -27.09 -4.02 39.16
N SER A 52 -27.56 -5.11 39.78
CA SER A 52 -28.81 -5.15 40.54
C SER A 52 -28.59 -4.62 41.96
N THR A 53 -28.10 -3.38 42.08
CA THR A 53 -28.20 -2.61 43.33
C THR A 53 -29.51 -1.83 43.29
N SER A 54 -30.45 -2.27 44.13
CA SER A 54 -31.77 -1.71 44.40
C SER A 54 -32.89 -2.55 43.81
N THR A 55 -33.69 -3.09 44.72
CA THR A 55 -35.12 -3.33 44.54
C THR A 55 -35.72 -2.40 43.49
N PRO A 56 -36.38 -2.92 42.45
CA PRO A 56 -37.00 -2.08 41.46
C PRO A 56 -38.13 -1.31 42.16
N HIS A 57 -38.07 0.02 42.10
CA HIS A 57 -39.19 0.91 42.41
C HIS A 57 -40.27 0.69 41.36
N VAL A 58 -40.96 -0.45 41.43
CA VAL A 58 -42.15 -0.69 40.61
C VAL A 58 -43.35 -0.34 41.49
N PRO A 59 -44.29 0.48 41.02
CA PRO A 59 -45.54 0.73 41.73
C PRO A 59 -46.24 -0.60 42.03
N ASP A 60 -46.98 -0.68 43.15
CA ASP A 60 -47.68 -1.89 43.64
C ASP A 60 -48.61 -2.56 42.61
N ASN A 61 -48.85 -1.93 41.46
CA ASN A 61 -49.73 -2.41 40.40
C ASN A 61 -49.01 -3.17 39.27
N PHE A 62 -47.75 -3.60 39.45
CA PHE A 62 -47.00 -4.26 38.39
C PHE A 62 -46.40 -5.63 38.79
N PRO A 63 -46.54 -6.66 37.95
CA PRO A 63 -47.40 -6.76 36.76
C PRO A 63 -48.84 -7.13 37.15
N ILE A 64 -49.83 -6.55 36.44
CA ILE A 64 -51.23 -7.01 36.49
C ILE A 64 -51.25 -8.43 35.90
N PRO A 65 -51.65 -9.47 36.66
CA PRO A 65 -51.74 -10.82 36.13
C PRO A 65 -52.83 -10.83 35.05
N LEU A 66 -52.42 -11.02 33.79
CA LEU A 66 -53.38 -11.38 32.76
C LEU A 66 -53.86 -12.81 33.05
N PRO A 67 -55.18 -13.09 32.96
CA PRO A 67 -55.68 -14.46 33.08
C PRO A 67 -55.07 -15.31 31.97
N ILE A 68 -54.10 -16.13 32.32
CA ILE A 68 -53.55 -17.15 31.44
C ILE A 68 -54.60 -18.25 31.37
N GLU A 69 -55.47 -18.20 30.36
CA GLU A 69 -56.24 -19.37 29.98
C GLU A 69 -55.25 -20.48 29.58
N ARG A 70 -55.37 -21.62 30.28
CA ARG A 70 -54.54 -22.81 30.14
C ARG A 70 -54.47 -23.24 28.67
N ILE A 71 -53.31 -23.04 28.05
CA ILE A 71 -52.93 -23.84 26.89
C ILE A 71 -52.37 -25.15 27.46
N GLU A 72 -53.20 -26.19 27.43
CA GLU A 72 -52.78 -27.57 27.69
C GLU A 72 -51.74 -27.95 26.63
N SER A 73 -50.47 -27.94 27.01
CA SER A 73 -49.35 -28.35 26.17
C SER A 73 -49.06 -29.83 26.45
N ASP A 74 -49.50 -30.68 25.54
CA ASP A 74 -49.19 -32.11 25.52
C ASP A 74 -47.68 -32.36 25.41
N PHE A 75 -47.11 -32.72 26.56
CA PHE A 75 -46.20 -33.84 26.78
C PHE A 75 -45.53 -34.45 25.54
N TYR A 76 -44.28 -34.03 25.24
CA TYR A 76 -43.33 -34.83 24.47
C TYR A 76 -42.22 -35.32 25.39
N GLU A 77 -42.24 -36.63 25.62
CA GLU A 77 -41.28 -37.44 26.36
C GLU A 77 -39.96 -37.54 25.56
N TYR A 78 -38.87 -37.01 26.12
CA TYR A 78 -37.53 -37.10 25.53
C TYR A 78 -36.78 -38.29 26.17
N PRO A 79 -36.16 -39.18 25.37
CA PRO A 79 -35.42 -40.33 25.90
C PRO A 79 -34.02 -39.92 26.40
N PRO A 80 -33.47 -40.66 27.40
CA PRO A 80 -32.22 -40.29 28.05
C PRO A 80 -30.97 -40.83 27.33
N ASP A 81 -29.89 -40.07 27.52
CA ASP A 81 -28.48 -40.46 27.59
C ASP A 81 -27.76 -40.98 26.34
N LEU A 82 -26.74 -40.21 25.94
CA LEU A 82 -25.49 -40.75 25.39
C LEU A 82 -24.31 -39.90 25.88
N ASP A 83 -23.65 -40.40 26.93
CA ASP A 83 -22.32 -39.99 27.37
C ASP A 83 -21.28 -40.23 26.27
N LYS A 84 -20.45 -39.22 25.97
CA LYS A 84 -19.17 -39.39 25.28
C LYS A 84 -18.10 -38.45 25.84
N ASP A 85 -17.40 -39.01 26.81
CA ASP A 85 -15.95 -39.15 26.91
C ASP A 85 -15.05 -37.96 26.58
N GLU A 86 -14.31 -37.60 27.64
CA GLU A 86 -13.13 -36.77 27.67
C GLU A 86 -11.99 -37.34 26.82
N ASN A 87 -11.30 -36.48 26.08
CA ASN A 87 -9.91 -36.70 25.75
C ASN A 87 -9.15 -35.37 25.70
N SER A 88 -8.40 -35.10 26.76
CA SER A 88 -7.52 -33.94 26.90
C SER A 88 -6.08 -34.38 26.63
N ASP A 89 -5.54 -34.04 25.47
CA ASP A 89 -4.11 -34.18 25.17
C ASP A 89 -3.50 -32.80 24.87
N SER A 90 -2.69 -32.33 25.82
CA SER A 90 -2.03 -31.02 25.82
C SER A 90 -0.63 -31.15 25.21
N MET A 91 -0.46 -30.65 23.99
CA MET A 91 0.83 -30.57 23.29
C MET A 91 1.62 -29.31 23.73
N SER A 92 2.81 -29.54 24.26
CA SER A 92 3.86 -28.56 24.55
C SER A 92 4.42 -27.92 23.27
N ILE A 93 4.32 -26.60 23.13
CA ILE A 93 4.87 -25.85 21.99
C ILE A 93 6.18 -25.16 22.41
N SER A 94 7.28 -25.67 21.87
CA SER A 94 8.62 -25.08 21.96
C SER A 94 8.72 -23.79 21.12
N HIS A 95 9.23 -22.73 21.74
CA HIS A 95 9.50 -21.44 21.11
C HIS A 95 10.84 -21.47 20.36
N SER A 96 10.82 -21.33 19.03
CA SER A 96 12.01 -21.07 18.21
C SER A 96 11.97 -19.64 17.66
N ASN A 97 12.98 -18.85 18.03
CA ASN A 97 13.27 -17.53 17.49
C ASN A 97 13.76 -17.64 16.04
N LEU A 98 13.10 -16.94 15.12
CA LEU A 98 13.52 -16.83 13.72
C LEU A 98 13.76 -15.35 13.39
N ASP A 99 15.04 -14.99 13.40
CA ASP A 99 15.61 -13.83 12.71
C ASP A 99 15.65 -14.19 11.21
N SER A 100 15.04 -13.35 10.37
CA SER A 100 14.99 -13.58 8.92
C SER A 100 15.52 -12.34 8.22
N ASP A 101 16.76 -12.45 7.74
CA ASP A 101 17.40 -11.49 6.85
C ASP A 101 16.78 -11.60 5.44
N ASP A 102 16.39 -10.44 4.91
CA ASP A 102 15.59 -10.26 3.69
C ASP A 102 16.50 -9.78 2.54
N ASP A 103 16.87 -10.71 1.65
CA ASP A 103 17.66 -10.44 0.44
C ASP A 103 16.75 -10.58 -0.80
N SER A 104 16.51 -9.44 -1.46
CA SER A 104 15.51 -9.28 -2.52
C SER A 104 16.08 -9.59 -3.91
N HIS A 105 15.48 -10.55 -4.62
CA HIS A 105 15.70 -10.75 -6.06
C HIS A 105 14.42 -10.55 -6.89
N ASP A 106 14.64 -9.98 -8.07
CA ASP A 106 13.76 -9.25 -8.98
C ASP A 106 13.08 -10.19 -10.01
N THR A 107 11.74 -10.22 -10.09
CA THR A 107 11.00 -10.92 -11.16
C THR A 107 9.89 -10.07 -11.79
N GLN A 108 9.94 -10.09 -13.12
CA GLN A 108 9.13 -9.39 -14.13
C GLN A 108 7.62 -9.65 -14.11
N PHE A 109 6.87 -8.67 -14.61
CA PHE A 109 5.58 -8.90 -15.26
C PHE A 109 5.45 -8.00 -16.51
N GLU A 110 5.10 -8.59 -17.65
CA GLU A 110 4.77 -7.90 -18.90
C GLU A 110 3.50 -7.05 -18.74
N SER A 111 3.55 -5.78 -19.14
CA SER A 111 2.35 -4.96 -19.33
C SER A 111 2.43 -4.28 -20.68
N THR A 112 1.89 -4.96 -21.69
CA THR A 112 1.52 -4.38 -22.98
C THR A 112 0.39 -3.37 -22.77
N LEU A 113 0.71 -2.08 -22.82
CA LEU A 113 -0.28 -1.05 -23.15
C LEU A 113 0.33 -0.05 -24.14
N ASP A 114 -0.10 -0.27 -25.38
CA ASP A 114 -0.11 0.63 -26.51
C ASP A 114 -0.90 1.91 -26.15
N ALA A 115 -0.29 3.08 -26.32
CA ALA A 115 -0.99 4.36 -26.32
C ALA A 115 -0.17 5.41 -27.08
N THR A 116 -0.49 5.47 -28.37
CA THR A 116 -0.16 6.50 -29.34
C THR A 116 -0.49 7.92 -28.84
N SER A 117 0.41 8.86 -29.14
CA SER A 117 0.33 10.30 -28.85
C SER A 117 -0.96 10.98 -29.34
N PRO A 118 -1.43 12.06 -28.68
CA PRO A 118 -2.57 12.84 -29.16
C PRO A 118 -2.14 13.95 -30.12
N PRO A 119 -2.90 14.23 -31.20
CA PRO A 119 -2.90 15.54 -31.84
C PRO A 119 -4.12 16.38 -31.39
N LEU A 120 -3.92 17.68 -31.56
CA LEU A 120 -4.70 18.86 -31.20
C LEU A 120 -6.17 18.90 -31.71
N PRO A 121 -6.98 19.87 -31.22
CA PRO A 121 -8.43 19.80 -31.24
C PRO A 121 -9.01 20.28 -32.58
N TYR A 122 -9.96 19.50 -33.12
CA TYR A 122 -10.80 19.94 -34.22
C TYR A 122 -12.27 19.78 -33.86
N SER A 123 -12.99 20.89 -34.04
CA SER A 123 -14.42 21.09 -33.96
C SER A 123 -15.21 20.12 -34.84
N GLY A 124 -16.31 19.58 -34.31
CA GLY A 124 -17.33 18.91 -35.11
C GLY A 124 -18.31 18.12 -34.26
N GLU A 125 -19.49 18.70 -34.00
CA GLU A 125 -20.68 17.91 -33.70
C GLU A 125 -20.95 16.93 -34.86
N PRO A 126 -21.47 15.72 -34.57
CA PRO A 126 -22.92 15.58 -34.65
C PRO A 126 -23.52 14.67 -33.57
N GLY A 127 -24.79 14.96 -33.26
CA GLY A 127 -25.56 14.30 -32.23
C GLY A 127 -25.71 12.79 -32.40
N THR A 128 -25.82 12.11 -31.26
CA THR A 128 -26.61 10.89 -31.17
C THR A 128 -27.42 10.89 -29.88
N THR A 129 -28.71 10.82 -30.11
CA THR A 129 -29.83 10.56 -29.22
C THR A 129 -29.52 9.38 -28.28
N ARG A 130 -29.39 9.63 -26.97
CA ARG A 130 -29.56 8.58 -25.95
C ARG A 130 -30.54 9.01 -24.86
N HIS A 131 -31.74 8.54 -25.11
CA HIS A 131 -32.87 8.28 -24.22
C HIS A 131 -32.45 7.94 -22.77
N CYS A 132 -32.60 8.89 -21.85
CA CYS A 132 -32.69 8.61 -20.41
C CYS A 132 -34.12 8.85 -19.95
N LYS A 133 -34.77 7.78 -19.47
CA LYS A 133 -36.09 7.81 -18.86
C LYS A 133 -36.02 8.62 -17.56
N ARG A 134 -36.39 9.90 -17.63
CA ARG A 134 -36.54 10.77 -16.46
C ARG A 134 -37.90 10.50 -15.82
N ALA A 135 -37.87 10.09 -14.55
CA ALA A 135 -39.05 9.88 -13.74
C ALA A 135 -39.86 11.18 -13.61
N ARG A 136 -41.17 11.06 -13.85
CA ARG A 136 -42.17 12.12 -13.69
C ARG A 136 -42.33 12.47 -12.22
N THR A 137 -42.05 13.71 -11.85
CA THR A 137 -42.63 14.36 -10.67
C THR A 137 -43.92 15.08 -11.09
N PRO A 138 -45.07 14.87 -10.43
CA PRO A 138 -46.32 15.52 -10.80
C PRO A 138 -46.46 16.89 -10.12
N GLY A 139 -47.04 17.84 -10.86
CA GLY A 139 -47.90 18.88 -10.28
C GLY A 139 -47.22 20.14 -9.75
N SER A 140 -46.93 21.08 -10.64
CA SER A 140 -47.02 22.51 -10.29
C SER A 140 -47.76 23.23 -11.41
N ALA A 141 -48.77 23.99 -11.01
CA ALA A 141 -49.82 24.59 -11.81
C ALA A 141 -49.33 25.56 -12.92
N PRO A 142 -50.13 25.77 -13.98
CA PRO A 142 -49.81 26.72 -15.04
C PRO A 142 -49.97 28.15 -14.54
N ILE A 143 -48.84 28.86 -14.40
CA ILE A 143 -48.83 30.31 -14.24
C ILE A 143 -49.10 30.92 -15.62
N VAL A 144 -50.26 31.58 -15.73
CA VAL A 144 -50.69 32.39 -16.85
C VAL A 144 -49.62 33.46 -17.15
N PRO A 145 -49.14 33.60 -18.40
CA PRO A 145 -48.29 34.73 -18.76
C PRO A 145 -49.15 36.00 -18.84
N THR A 146 -49.24 36.73 -17.73
CA THR A 146 -49.71 38.12 -17.72
C THR A 146 -48.70 38.95 -18.49
N VAL A 147 -49.08 39.38 -19.69
CA VAL A 147 -48.33 40.32 -20.54
C VAL A 147 -48.20 41.67 -19.81
N PRO A 148 -47.00 42.11 -19.38
CA PRO A 148 -46.82 43.48 -18.97
C PRO A 148 -46.45 44.30 -20.21
N ARG A 149 -47.43 45.11 -20.62
CA ARG A 149 -47.29 46.45 -21.22
C ARG A 149 -45.92 46.77 -21.81
N THR A 150 -45.90 46.92 -23.13
CA THR A 150 -44.98 47.78 -23.87
C THR A 150 -44.96 49.18 -23.24
N ILE A 151 -43.98 49.42 -22.37
CA ILE A 151 -43.64 50.76 -21.92
C ILE A 151 -42.88 51.40 -23.07
N SER A 152 -43.49 52.41 -23.69
CA SER A 152 -42.85 53.27 -24.67
C SER A 152 -41.54 53.80 -24.11
N VAL A 153 -40.43 53.42 -24.73
CA VAL A 153 -39.10 54.00 -24.51
C VAL A 153 -39.07 55.35 -25.21
N THR A 154 -39.86 56.29 -24.69
CA THR A 154 -39.77 57.69 -25.08
C THR A 154 -38.77 58.35 -24.15
N SER A 155 -37.65 58.75 -24.73
CA SER A 155 -37.02 60.03 -24.43
C SER A 155 -36.80 60.34 -22.95
N PHE A 156 -35.70 59.86 -22.41
CA PHE A 156 -34.85 60.70 -21.57
C PHE A 156 -33.40 60.28 -21.81
N TYR A 157 -32.81 60.82 -22.89
CA TYR A 157 -31.37 60.98 -22.97
C TYR A 157 -30.96 61.96 -21.87
N SER A 158 -30.94 61.49 -20.62
CA SER A 158 -30.13 62.11 -19.59
C SER A 158 -28.72 62.06 -20.15
N GLN A 159 -28.19 63.24 -20.47
CA GLN A 159 -26.79 63.45 -20.79
C GLN A 159 -25.99 63.12 -19.53
N VAL A 160 -25.84 61.81 -19.27
CA VAL A 160 -24.87 61.28 -18.34
C VAL A 160 -23.54 61.62 -18.99
N THR A 161 -22.89 62.62 -18.43
CA THR A 161 -21.58 63.11 -18.84
C THR A 161 -20.62 61.93 -18.95
N LEU A 162 -20.37 61.48 -20.18
CA LEU A 162 -19.52 60.33 -20.54
C LEU A 162 -18.04 60.52 -20.14
N SER A 163 -17.70 61.67 -19.54
CA SER A 163 -16.34 62.05 -19.13
C SER A 163 -15.75 61.16 -18.02
N ASN A 164 -16.59 60.56 -17.15
CA ASN A 164 -16.12 59.77 -16.01
C ASN A 164 -16.18 58.24 -16.21
N ARG A 165 -16.59 57.75 -17.40
CA ARG A 165 -16.68 56.31 -17.69
C ARG A 165 -15.35 55.54 -17.75
N PRO A 166 -14.21 56.08 -18.25
CA PRO A 166 -13.03 55.26 -18.44
C PRO A 166 -12.34 54.89 -17.12
N THR A 167 -12.46 55.71 -16.08
CA THR A 167 -11.84 55.44 -14.76
C THR A 167 -12.59 54.33 -14.02
N GLY A 168 -13.92 54.32 -14.06
CA GLY A 168 -14.73 53.26 -13.45
C GLY A 168 -14.45 51.88 -14.02
N LEU A 169 -14.28 51.77 -15.35
CA LEU A 169 -13.93 50.51 -15.99
C LEU A 169 -12.53 50.02 -15.62
N ARG A 170 -11.54 50.91 -15.56
CA ARG A 170 -10.17 50.56 -15.12
C ARG A 170 -10.15 50.05 -13.69
N ASN A 171 -10.85 50.72 -12.78
CA ASN A 171 -10.97 50.27 -11.39
C ASN A 171 -11.64 48.90 -11.29
N ARG A 172 -12.66 48.66 -12.12
CA ARG A 172 -13.34 47.37 -12.17
C ARG A 172 -12.44 46.25 -12.72
N ILE A 173 -11.64 46.53 -13.75
CA ILE A 173 -10.66 45.57 -14.29
C ILE A 173 -9.65 45.19 -13.21
N HIS A 174 -9.04 46.18 -12.55
CA HIS A 174 -8.08 45.94 -11.48
C HIS A 174 -8.69 45.15 -10.31
N GLN A 175 -9.95 45.43 -9.96
CA GLN A 175 -10.65 44.66 -8.93
C GLN A 175 -10.87 43.20 -9.35
N LEU A 176 -11.23 42.96 -10.62
CA LEU A 176 -11.42 41.61 -11.14
C LEU A 176 -10.10 40.85 -11.23
N GLU A 177 -9.00 41.51 -11.60
CA GLU A 177 -7.65 40.94 -11.60
C GLU A 177 -7.23 40.51 -10.19
N ASN A 178 -7.41 41.38 -9.19
CA ASN A 178 -7.14 41.05 -7.79
C ASN A 178 -7.97 39.85 -7.29
N ASN A 179 -9.27 39.83 -7.63
CA ASN A 179 -10.13 38.70 -7.28
C ASN A 179 -9.68 37.40 -7.94
N ASN A 180 -9.21 37.47 -9.19
CA ASN A 180 -8.71 36.31 -9.92
C ASN A 180 -7.45 35.75 -9.25
N VAL A 181 -6.51 36.61 -8.86
CA VAL A 181 -5.30 36.22 -8.11
C VAL A 181 -5.65 35.52 -6.79
N VAL A 182 -6.60 36.07 -6.02
CA VAL A 182 -7.05 35.44 -4.76
C VAL A 182 -7.72 34.08 -5.00
N LEU A 183 -8.53 33.96 -6.05
CA LEU A 183 -9.18 32.70 -6.41
C LEU A 183 -8.17 31.64 -6.86
N GLN A 184 -7.17 32.01 -7.66
CA GLN A 184 -6.10 31.11 -8.08
C GLN A 184 -5.30 30.58 -6.88
N SER A 185 -4.95 31.45 -5.93
CA SER A 185 -4.28 31.05 -4.68
C SER A 185 -5.11 30.06 -3.87
N ARG A 186 -6.43 30.28 -3.76
CA ARG A 186 -7.35 29.37 -3.07
C ARG A 186 -7.45 28.01 -3.77
N VAL A 187 -7.50 27.99 -5.11
CA VAL A 187 -7.52 26.75 -5.90
C VAL A 187 -6.23 25.97 -5.67
N ALA A 188 -5.05 26.61 -5.77
CA ALA A 188 -3.77 25.96 -5.52
C ALA A 188 -3.67 25.35 -4.11
N THR A 189 -4.18 26.07 -3.10
CA THR A 189 -4.23 25.56 -1.71
C THR A 189 -5.13 24.33 -1.59
N LEU A 190 -6.32 24.35 -2.20
CA LEU A 190 -7.23 23.21 -2.20
C LEU A 190 -6.67 22.01 -2.96
N GLU A 191 -6.00 22.24 -4.09
CA GLU A 191 -5.32 21.19 -4.85
C GLU A 191 -4.23 20.50 -4.02
N ALA A 192 -3.45 21.26 -3.25
CA ALA A 192 -2.46 20.73 -2.32
C ALA A 192 -3.11 19.88 -1.21
N HIS A 193 -4.19 20.35 -0.59
CA HIS A 193 -4.93 19.57 0.41
C HIS A 193 -5.51 18.27 -0.17
N CYS A 194 -6.09 18.33 -1.37
CA CYS A 194 -6.61 17.15 -2.06
C CYS A 194 -5.50 16.17 -2.45
N ALA A 195 -4.28 16.64 -2.74
CA ALA A 195 -3.13 15.79 -2.97
C ALA A 195 -2.69 15.05 -1.69
N LEU A 196 -2.59 15.75 -0.56
CA LEU A 196 -2.25 15.15 0.73
C LEU A 196 -3.30 14.11 1.18
N ALA A 197 -4.58 14.44 1.08
CA ALA A 197 -5.67 13.52 1.42
C ALA A 197 -5.65 12.25 0.54
N ARG A 198 -5.34 12.39 -0.76
CA ARG A 198 -5.18 11.25 -1.67
C ARG A 198 -4.02 10.34 -1.25
N SER A 199 -2.88 10.92 -0.89
CA SER A 199 -1.72 10.16 -0.39
C SER A 199 -2.07 9.38 0.89
N GLU A 200 -2.75 10.03 1.84
CA GLU A 200 -3.14 9.39 3.12
C GLU A 200 -4.13 8.24 2.90
N ILE A 201 -5.13 8.42 2.02
CA ILE A 201 -6.07 7.35 1.67
C ILE A 201 -5.34 6.17 1.01
N GLN A 202 -4.35 6.43 0.15
CA GLN A 202 -3.53 5.38 -0.46
C GLN A 202 -2.70 4.63 0.59
N ASP A 203 -2.06 5.33 1.50
CA ASP A 203 -1.28 4.73 2.59
C ASP A 203 -2.16 3.85 3.50
N LEU A 204 -3.34 4.36 3.88
CA LEU A 204 -4.31 3.61 4.69
C LEU A 204 -4.80 2.36 3.95
N LYS A 205 -5.07 2.47 2.65
CA LYS A 205 -5.46 1.34 1.80
C LYS A 205 -4.35 0.29 1.72
N GLN A 206 -3.10 0.71 1.52
CA GLN A 206 -1.95 -0.21 1.51
C GLN A 206 -1.79 -0.91 2.87
N ARG A 207 -1.92 -0.17 3.97
CA ARG A 207 -1.87 -0.74 5.33
C ARG A 207 -3.02 -1.72 5.61
N ALA A 208 -4.22 -1.44 5.11
CA ALA A 208 -5.37 -2.32 5.25
C ALA A 208 -5.14 -3.63 4.47
N ASN A 209 -4.72 -3.54 3.21
CA ASN A 209 -4.46 -4.69 2.36
C ASN A 209 -3.29 -5.54 2.90
N ALA A 210 -2.22 -4.91 3.36
CA ALA A 210 -1.09 -5.61 3.99
C ALA A 210 -1.49 -6.38 5.26
N LYS A 211 -2.51 -5.89 5.98
CA LYS A 211 -3.06 -6.54 7.18
C LYS A 211 -4.08 -7.65 6.86
N GLU A 212 -4.64 -7.66 5.66
CA GLU A 212 -5.64 -8.66 5.24
C GLU A 212 -4.97 -9.90 4.63
N GLY A 213 -3.85 -9.73 3.90
CA GLY A 213 -3.06 -10.83 3.34
C GLY A 213 -2.25 -11.63 4.38
N ARG A 214 -1.88 -11.00 5.51
CA ARG A 214 -1.38 -11.74 6.66
C ARG A 214 -2.58 -12.35 7.35
N THR A 215 -2.85 -13.64 7.11
CA THR A 215 -3.70 -14.43 7.99
C THR A 215 -3.20 -14.15 9.40
N ARG A 216 -3.96 -13.34 10.14
CA ARG A 216 -3.60 -13.02 11.50
C ARG A 216 -3.62 -14.37 12.19
N LYS A 217 -2.45 -15.00 12.39
CA LYS A 217 -2.22 -15.80 13.59
C LYS A 217 -2.72 -14.85 14.65
N ARG A 218 -3.93 -15.09 15.14
CA ARG A 218 -4.57 -14.26 16.16
C ARG A 218 -3.51 -14.21 17.23
N GLN A 219 -2.80 -13.08 17.32
CA GLN A 219 -1.86 -12.88 18.39
C GLN A 219 -2.79 -13.02 19.57
N LYS A 220 -2.68 -14.15 20.29
CA LYS A 220 -3.46 -14.38 21.50
C LYS A 220 -3.19 -13.11 22.29
N LEU A 221 -4.20 -12.24 22.34
CA LEU A 221 -4.20 -11.14 23.28
C LEU A 221 -4.11 -11.92 24.58
N ASN A 222 -2.92 -11.98 25.17
CA ASN A 222 -2.79 -12.50 26.51
C ASN A 222 -3.60 -11.52 27.34
N VAL A 223 -4.85 -11.91 27.62
CA VAL A 223 -5.83 -11.17 28.43
C VAL A 223 -5.42 -11.16 29.90
N GLU A 224 -4.22 -11.68 30.23
CA GLU A 224 -3.46 -11.21 31.39
C GLU A 224 -3.03 -9.75 31.15
N ALA A 225 -4.00 -8.85 31.05
CA ALA A 225 -3.85 -7.44 31.32
C ALA A 225 -3.58 -7.28 32.82
N ARG A 226 -2.45 -7.80 33.30
CA ARG A 226 -1.86 -7.38 34.57
C ARG A 226 -1.41 -5.94 34.37
N CYS A 227 -2.26 -5.03 34.82
CA CYS A 227 -2.07 -3.60 35.03
C CYS A 227 -0.90 -2.95 34.26
N LEU A 228 -1.26 -2.21 33.22
CA LEU A 228 -0.42 -1.25 32.48
C LEU A 228 0.18 -0.12 33.37
N THR A 229 -0.02 -0.18 34.68
CA THR A 229 0.51 0.77 35.68
C THR A 229 1.59 0.16 36.58
N SER A 230 1.93 -1.13 36.44
CA SER A 230 3.04 -1.72 37.18
C SER A 230 4.39 -1.23 36.62
N GLU A 231 5.38 -1.06 37.50
CA GLU A 231 6.75 -0.69 37.13
C GLU A 231 7.37 -1.68 36.14
N GLU A 232 7.02 -2.97 36.26
CA GLU A 232 7.42 -4.02 35.34
C GLU A 232 6.89 -3.80 33.92
N GLY A 233 5.63 -3.38 33.78
CA GLY A 233 5.03 -3.03 32.49
C GLY A 233 5.73 -1.84 31.82
N LEU A 234 6.13 -0.83 32.61
CA LEU A 234 6.89 0.31 32.10
C LEU A 234 8.28 -0.09 31.59
N ARG A 235 8.95 -1.03 32.28
CA ARG A 235 10.26 -1.56 31.85
C ARG A 235 10.16 -2.32 30.53
N LEU A 236 9.17 -3.22 30.40
CA LEU A 236 8.92 -3.96 29.17
C LEU A 236 8.56 -3.03 28.00
N ALA A 237 7.75 -2.00 28.24
CA ALA A 237 7.42 -1.01 27.20
C ALA A 237 8.67 -0.26 26.72
N ARG A 238 9.56 0.15 27.63
CA ARG A 238 10.84 0.79 27.28
C ARG A 238 11.75 -0.14 26.49
N GLU A 239 11.83 -1.42 26.88
CA GLU A 239 12.64 -2.42 26.17
C GLU A 239 12.09 -2.68 24.75
N GLN A 240 10.77 -2.82 24.61
CA GLN A 240 10.14 -3.02 23.30
C GLN A 240 10.29 -1.78 22.40
N GLN A 241 10.21 -0.58 22.98
CA GLN A 241 10.48 0.65 22.25
C GLN A 241 11.94 0.72 21.80
N ALA A 242 12.89 0.43 22.71
CA ALA A 242 14.31 0.39 22.37
C ALA A 242 14.63 -0.63 21.27
N LEU A 243 13.94 -1.78 21.26
CA LEU A 243 14.09 -2.79 20.21
C LEU A 243 13.57 -2.29 18.85
N LYS A 244 12.40 -1.63 18.82
CA LYS A 244 11.86 -1.01 17.60
C LYS A 244 12.78 0.09 17.09
N ASP A 245 13.26 0.96 17.97
CA ASP A 245 14.17 2.05 17.64
C ASP A 245 15.49 1.50 17.09
N ALA A 246 16.02 0.40 17.66
CA ALA A 246 17.22 -0.27 17.17
C ALA A 246 17.01 -0.90 15.78
N GLN A 247 15.87 -1.55 15.53
CA GLN A 247 15.54 -2.09 14.21
C GLN A 247 15.37 -0.99 13.16
N GLU A 248 14.73 0.12 13.52
CA GLU A 248 14.57 1.27 12.63
C GLU A 248 15.91 1.91 12.30
N ARG A 249 16.81 2.07 13.28
CA ARG A 249 18.19 2.52 13.05
C ARG A 249 18.96 1.60 12.10
N LYS A 250 18.92 0.27 12.33
CA LYS A 250 19.59 -0.71 11.44
C LYS A 250 19.06 -0.62 9.99
N LYS A 251 17.74 -0.44 9.82
CA LYS A 251 17.12 -0.26 8.49
C LYS A 251 17.57 1.04 7.83
N ARG A 252 17.56 2.14 8.58
CA ARG A 252 17.99 3.45 8.10
C ARG A 252 19.46 3.47 7.70
N GLU A 253 20.34 2.90 8.52
CA GLU A 253 21.77 2.79 8.22
C GLU A 253 22.01 1.94 6.96
N THR A 254 21.30 0.81 6.81
CA THR A 254 21.41 -0.04 5.61
C THR A 254 20.93 0.71 4.36
N GLN A 255 19.85 1.49 4.47
CA GLN A 255 19.33 2.30 3.36
C GLN A 255 20.29 3.43 3.00
N GLU A 256 20.84 4.14 3.98
CA GLU A 256 21.82 5.20 3.79
C GLU A 256 23.11 4.65 3.17
N GLN A 257 23.56 3.46 3.58
CA GLN A 257 24.70 2.78 2.95
C GLN A 257 24.43 2.39 1.50
N ARG A 258 23.24 1.85 1.19
CA ARG A 258 22.85 1.53 -0.18
C ARG A 258 22.79 2.78 -1.06
N ALA A 259 22.20 3.86 -0.55
CA ALA A 259 22.11 5.14 -1.24
C ALA A 259 23.50 5.78 -1.46
N ALA A 260 24.38 5.74 -0.46
CA ALA A 260 25.75 6.26 -0.57
C ALA A 260 26.56 5.50 -1.62
N LYS A 261 26.47 4.15 -1.62
CA LYS A 261 27.14 3.31 -2.62
C LYS A 261 26.60 3.52 -4.03
N GLU A 262 25.30 3.78 -4.17
CA GLU A 262 24.69 4.13 -5.46
C GLU A 262 25.11 5.52 -5.96
N ALA A 263 25.19 6.51 -5.06
CA ALA A 263 25.68 7.85 -5.38
C ALA A 263 27.17 7.82 -5.79
N GLU A 264 28.00 7.05 -5.09
CA GLU A 264 29.42 6.84 -5.43
C GLU A 264 29.56 6.18 -6.80
N ARG A 265 28.76 5.13 -7.09
CA ARG A 265 28.72 4.54 -8.44
C ARG A 265 28.26 5.55 -9.49
N GLY A 266 27.28 6.39 -9.18
CA GLY A 266 26.85 7.49 -10.03
C GLY A 266 27.99 8.45 -10.39
N ARG A 267 28.87 8.77 -9.43
CA ARG A 267 30.06 9.57 -9.69
C ARG A 267 31.08 8.84 -10.56
N LEU A 268 31.33 7.56 -10.29
CA LEU A 268 32.24 6.75 -11.12
C LEU A 268 31.77 6.65 -12.58
N ARG A 269 30.45 6.67 -12.84
CA ARG A 269 29.92 6.70 -14.22
C ARG A 269 30.33 7.95 -15.00
N LEU A 270 30.47 9.09 -14.33
CA LEU A 270 30.89 10.36 -14.94
C LEU A 270 32.40 10.39 -15.19
N GLU A 271 33.18 9.75 -14.32
CA GLU A 271 34.65 9.68 -14.43
C GLU A 271 35.13 8.56 -15.37
N ARG A 272 34.26 7.58 -15.68
CA ARG A 272 34.62 6.44 -16.50
C ARG A 272 34.97 6.85 -17.93
N ASP A 273 36.17 6.51 -18.36
CA ASP A 273 36.66 6.79 -19.71
C ASP A 273 35.74 6.19 -20.79
N TRP A 274 35.41 7.01 -21.79
CA TRP A 274 34.60 6.58 -22.93
C TRP A 274 35.23 5.40 -23.71
N ASN A 275 36.54 5.20 -23.58
CA ASN A 275 37.29 4.17 -24.30
C ASN A 275 37.48 2.86 -23.51
N GLU A 276 37.03 2.78 -22.26
CA GLU A 276 37.21 1.57 -21.46
C GLU A 276 36.30 0.42 -21.97
N PRO A 277 36.86 -0.75 -22.31
CA PRO A 277 36.09 -1.87 -22.85
C PRO A 277 35.24 -2.55 -21.78
N PHE A 278 34.00 -2.89 -22.13
CA PHE A 278 33.13 -3.70 -21.29
C PHE A 278 33.50 -5.18 -21.42
N THR A 279 33.82 -5.82 -20.30
CA THR A 279 34.23 -7.22 -20.24
C THR A 279 33.14 -8.13 -19.68
N GLY A 280 33.00 -9.34 -20.23
CA GLY A 280 32.10 -10.38 -19.70
C GLY A 280 30.72 -10.41 -20.37
N ALA A 281 30.03 -11.54 -20.26
CA ALA A 281 28.78 -11.76 -21.00
C ALA A 281 27.66 -10.82 -20.55
N LEU A 282 26.95 -10.23 -21.52
CA LEU A 282 25.87 -9.26 -21.28
C LEU A 282 24.81 -9.79 -20.28
N THR A 283 24.41 -11.06 -20.37
CA THR A 283 23.40 -11.66 -19.48
C THR A 283 23.84 -11.77 -18.01
N THR A 284 25.15 -11.89 -17.77
CA THR A 284 25.73 -12.04 -16.42
C THR A 284 25.97 -10.71 -15.73
N LYS A 285 25.90 -9.59 -16.46
CA LYS A 285 26.13 -8.27 -15.91
C LYS A 285 25.08 -7.88 -14.86
N PRO A 286 25.50 -7.22 -13.75
CA PRO A 286 24.55 -6.67 -12.80
C PRO A 286 23.80 -5.49 -13.43
N LYS A 287 22.61 -5.17 -12.90
CA LYS A 287 21.77 -4.04 -13.36
C LYS A 287 22.54 -2.72 -13.55
N PRO A 288 23.39 -2.26 -12.62
CA PRO A 288 24.13 -1.01 -12.80
C PRO A 288 25.05 -1.02 -14.03
N ASP A 289 25.78 -2.10 -14.28
CA ASP A 289 26.64 -2.21 -15.48
C ASP A 289 25.82 -2.17 -16.77
N LEU A 290 24.61 -2.73 -16.75
CA LEU A 290 23.69 -2.66 -17.89
C LEU A 290 23.17 -1.23 -18.11
N GLN A 291 22.94 -0.46 -17.04
CA GLN A 291 22.60 0.96 -17.15
C GLN A 291 23.75 1.76 -17.76
N ASP A 292 24.99 1.45 -17.41
CA ASP A 292 26.17 2.11 -17.98
C ASP A 292 26.29 1.80 -19.48
N ILE A 293 26.13 0.53 -19.87
CA ILE A 293 26.11 0.13 -21.28
C ILE A 293 24.96 0.84 -22.02
N ALA A 294 23.76 0.86 -21.46
CA ALA A 294 22.61 1.56 -22.04
C ALA A 294 22.88 3.06 -22.22
N HIS A 295 23.44 3.73 -21.21
CA HIS A 295 23.82 5.14 -21.28
C HIS A 295 24.84 5.40 -22.40
N THR A 296 25.85 4.53 -22.54
CA THR A 296 26.86 4.66 -23.60
C THR A 296 26.33 4.42 -25.01
N LEU A 297 25.24 3.66 -25.14
CA LEU A 297 24.51 3.45 -26.38
C LEU A 297 23.43 4.52 -26.63
N GLY A 298 23.25 5.48 -25.71
CA GLY A 298 22.21 6.51 -25.80
C GLY A 298 20.78 5.96 -25.57
N LEU A 299 20.66 4.83 -24.88
CA LEU A 299 19.38 4.19 -24.56
C LEU A 299 18.86 4.65 -23.19
N LEU A 300 17.55 4.47 -22.98
CA LEU A 300 16.90 4.76 -21.70
C LEU A 300 17.38 3.80 -20.59
N THR A 301 17.84 4.36 -19.46
CA THR A 301 18.43 3.61 -18.33
C THR A 301 17.43 3.17 -17.26
N THR A 302 16.15 3.57 -17.39
CA THR A 302 15.06 3.19 -16.47
C THR A 302 14.55 1.79 -16.77
N GLY A 303 14.06 1.06 -15.76
CA GLY A 303 13.46 -0.26 -15.92
C GLY A 303 14.13 -1.38 -15.10
N GLY A 304 13.60 -2.59 -15.24
CA GLY A 304 14.16 -3.80 -14.65
C GLY A 304 15.41 -4.29 -15.39
N LYS A 305 16.11 -5.29 -14.82
CA LYS A 305 17.31 -5.87 -15.46
C LYS A 305 16.99 -6.42 -16.86
N LYS A 306 15.84 -7.07 -17.03
CA LYS A 306 15.46 -7.72 -18.28
C LYS A 306 15.10 -6.72 -19.38
N ASP A 307 14.40 -5.64 -19.04
CA ASP A 307 14.06 -4.56 -19.99
C ASP A 307 15.31 -3.85 -20.52
N LEU A 308 16.35 -3.72 -19.67
CA LEU A 308 17.65 -3.20 -20.09
C LEU A 308 18.36 -4.18 -21.05
N LEU A 309 18.38 -5.47 -20.71
CA LEU A 309 18.96 -6.51 -21.59
C LEU A 309 18.29 -6.54 -22.96
N GLU A 310 16.95 -6.49 -22.99
CA GLU A 310 16.18 -6.52 -24.23
C GLU A 310 16.51 -5.32 -25.13
N ARG A 311 16.44 -4.10 -24.58
CA ARG A 311 16.77 -2.87 -25.35
C ARG A 311 18.21 -2.85 -25.84
N ILE A 312 19.17 -3.28 -25.01
CA ILE A 312 20.57 -3.35 -25.42
C ILE A 312 20.74 -4.39 -26.54
N THR A 313 20.12 -5.56 -26.39
CA THR A 313 20.20 -6.63 -27.41
C THR A 313 19.59 -6.17 -28.73
N GLN A 314 18.40 -5.57 -28.69
CA GLN A 314 17.73 -5.01 -29.87
C GLN A 314 18.59 -3.94 -30.57
N CYS A 315 19.28 -3.09 -29.81
CA CYS A 315 20.20 -2.09 -30.37
C CYS A 315 21.39 -2.73 -31.11
N PHE A 316 21.99 -3.79 -30.55
CA PHE A 316 23.08 -4.54 -31.17
C PHE A 316 22.64 -5.44 -32.32
N ASP A 317 21.39 -5.89 -32.34
CA ASP A 317 20.79 -6.63 -33.46
C ASP A 317 20.53 -5.70 -34.64
N GLY A 318 20.04 -4.47 -34.39
CA GLY A 318 19.85 -3.46 -35.42
C GLY A 318 21.15 -2.87 -35.97
N ASN A 319 22.24 -2.90 -35.20
CA ASN A 319 23.53 -2.30 -35.56
C ASN A 319 24.68 -3.29 -35.35
N PRO A 320 24.87 -4.28 -36.25
CA PRO A 320 25.88 -5.32 -36.09
C PRO A 320 27.32 -4.78 -36.01
N ASN A 321 27.59 -3.62 -36.62
CA ASN A 321 28.91 -2.97 -36.57
C ASN A 321 29.34 -2.58 -35.15
N LEU A 322 28.38 -2.28 -34.26
CA LEU A 322 28.68 -1.92 -32.87
C LEU A 322 29.29 -3.09 -32.08
N ARG A 323 29.05 -4.34 -32.51
CA ARG A 323 29.60 -5.53 -31.84
C ARG A 323 31.12 -5.64 -32.00
N ASN A 324 31.65 -5.09 -33.08
CA ASN A 324 33.08 -5.11 -33.40
C ASN A 324 33.83 -3.88 -32.86
N THR A 325 33.12 -2.92 -32.27
CA THR A 325 33.77 -1.77 -31.62
C THR A 325 34.60 -2.29 -30.43
N PRO A 326 35.88 -1.91 -30.27
CA PRO A 326 36.76 -2.40 -29.19
C PRO A 326 36.13 -2.28 -27.79
N ARG A 327 35.26 -1.28 -27.61
CA ARG A 327 34.51 -1.04 -26.39
C ARG A 327 33.52 -2.15 -26.02
N TYR A 328 32.82 -2.73 -27.01
CA TYR A 328 31.74 -3.69 -26.81
C TYR A 328 32.13 -5.12 -27.18
N GLU A 329 33.27 -5.30 -27.83
CA GLU A 329 33.77 -6.61 -28.29
C GLU A 329 33.80 -7.64 -27.15
N GLY A 330 34.22 -7.21 -25.94
CA GLY A 330 34.30 -8.05 -24.74
C GLY A 330 32.96 -8.55 -24.19
N LEU A 331 31.83 -7.99 -24.64
CA LEU A 331 30.49 -8.45 -24.25
C LEU A 331 30.04 -9.69 -25.05
N PHE A 332 30.49 -9.80 -26.30
CA PHE A 332 30.09 -10.84 -27.24
C PHE A 332 31.13 -11.92 -27.40
N ASN A 333 32.40 -11.55 -27.22
CA ASN A 333 33.48 -12.49 -27.04
C ASN A 333 33.31 -13.14 -25.67
N ARG A 334 32.38 -14.12 -25.60
CA ARG A 334 32.56 -15.25 -24.70
C ARG A 334 33.91 -15.80 -25.12
N SER A 335 34.95 -15.35 -24.44
CA SER A 335 36.17 -16.12 -24.27
C SER A 335 35.66 -17.42 -23.69
N ARG A 336 35.26 -18.34 -24.58
CA ARG A 336 35.22 -19.77 -24.34
C ARG A 336 36.54 -19.96 -23.67
N GLY A 337 36.50 -20.15 -22.36
CA GLY A 337 37.69 -20.04 -21.55
C GLY A 337 38.76 -20.76 -22.33
N ARG A 338 39.76 -20.00 -22.82
CA ARG A 338 41.09 -20.52 -22.72
C ARG A 338 41.21 -20.70 -21.23
N ARG A 339 40.72 -21.86 -20.76
CA ARG A 339 41.29 -22.65 -19.72
C ARG A 339 42.73 -22.53 -20.11
N LEU A 340 43.41 -21.54 -19.52
CA LEU A 340 44.84 -21.46 -19.56
C LEU A 340 45.17 -22.89 -19.17
N GLN A 341 45.58 -23.67 -20.17
CA GLN A 341 46.42 -24.79 -19.87
C GLN A 341 47.53 -24.09 -19.11
N VAL A 342 47.44 -24.20 -17.79
CA VAL A 342 48.60 -24.20 -16.94
C VAL A 342 49.44 -25.25 -17.64
N VAL A 343 50.29 -24.77 -18.56
CA VAL A 343 51.40 -25.54 -19.05
C VAL A 343 52.17 -25.74 -17.76
N HIS A 344 51.92 -26.91 -17.16
CA HIS A 344 52.78 -27.45 -16.15
C HIS A 344 54.12 -27.58 -16.88
N ASP A 345 54.95 -26.56 -16.73
CA ASP A 345 56.32 -26.62 -17.19
C ASP A 345 56.98 -27.64 -16.25
N GLU A 346 56.99 -28.88 -16.72
CA GLU A 346 57.51 -30.07 -16.04
C GLU A 346 59.05 -30.03 -16.06
N ASN A 347 59.64 -28.92 -15.61
CA ASN A 347 61.09 -28.73 -15.58
C ASN A 347 61.52 -27.74 -14.47
N THR A 348 61.06 -27.97 -13.24
CA THR A 348 61.83 -27.53 -12.07
C THR A 348 62.41 -28.78 -11.40
N PRO A 349 63.75 -28.95 -11.41
CA PRO A 349 64.37 -30.06 -10.70
C PRO A 349 64.19 -29.88 -9.19
N ASP A 350 63.81 -30.98 -8.55
CA ASP A 350 63.80 -31.19 -7.11
C ASP A 350 65.01 -30.54 -6.44
N THR A 351 64.79 -29.52 -5.61
CA THR A 351 65.76 -29.13 -4.59
C THR A 351 65.13 -29.31 -3.22
N ASN A 352 65.29 -30.54 -2.76
CA ASN A 352 65.17 -30.99 -1.39
C ASN A 352 66.15 -30.22 -0.49
N ALA A 353 65.65 -29.40 0.44
CA ALA A 353 66.42 -28.94 1.59
C ALA A 353 65.48 -28.55 2.75
N GLN A 354 65.18 -29.55 3.57
CA GLN A 354 65.33 -29.51 5.04
C GLN A 354 65.57 -28.12 5.67
N ALA A 355 64.58 -27.63 6.43
CA ALA A 355 64.84 -26.91 7.68
C ALA A 355 63.62 -26.98 8.60
N ASN A 356 63.76 -27.81 9.63
CA ASN A 356 62.93 -27.83 10.83
C ASN A 356 62.85 -26.44 11.47
N ALA A 357 61.64 -25.97 11.77
CA ALA A 357 61.42 -25.08 12.91
C ALA A 357 60.03 -25.35 13.50
N SER A 358 60.07 -26.01 14.64
CA SER A 358 58.99 -26.23 15.60
C SER A 358 58.28 -24.92 15.97
N VAL A 359 56.96 -24.86 15.80
CA VAL A 359 56.09 -23.85 16.43
C VAL A 359 54.92 -24.60 17.11
N PRO A 360 54.63 -24.32 18.40
CA PRO A 360 53.65 -25.08 19.16
C PRO A 360 52.21 -24.73 18.80
N ALA A 361 51.37 -25.76 18.85
CA ALA A 361 49.96 -25.77 18.57
C ALA A 361 49.14 -24.85 19.49
N LEU A 362 48.22 -24.08 18.88
CA LEU A 362 47.05 -23.54 19.55
C LEU A 362 45.81 -24.33 19.11
N PRO A 363 44.86 -24.65 20.02
CA PRO A 363 43.69 -25.45 19.69
C PRO A 363 42.64 -24.63 18.93
N VAL A 364 42.44 -24.96 17.66
CA VAL A 364 41.30 -24.47 16.86
C VAL A 364 40.11 -25.41 17.09
N LEU A 365 39.10 -24.92 17.80
CA LEU A 365 37.80 -25.56 17.97
C LEU A 365 37.08 -25.62 16.62
N ARG A 366 37.07 -26.79 15.98
CA ARG A 366 36.25 -27.08 14.80
C ARG A 366 34.84 -27.46 15.25
N HIS A 367 33.88 -26.57 15.05
CA HIS A 367 32.46 -26.94 15.02
C HIS A 367 32.11 -27.30 13.58
N SER A 368 31.82 -28.58 13.38
CA SER A 368 31.25 -29.14 12.15
C SER A 368 29.74 -28.92 12.14
N SER A 369 29.23 -28.22 11.14
CA SER A 369 27.81 -28.24 10.79
C SER A 369 27.67 -28.41 9.29
N ASN A 370 27.53 -29.68 8.88
CA ASN A 370 27.01 -30.08 7.59
C ASN A 370 25.48 -29.90 7.62
N LEU A 371 24.94 -29.09 6.71
CA LEU A 371 23.50 -29.09 6.42
C LEU A 371 23.28 -29.14 4.90
N LEU A 372 22.51 -30.14 4.49
CA LEU A 372 22.03 -30.37 3.12
C LEU A 372 20.93 -29.35 2.76
N PRO A 373 20.76 -28.98 1.47
CA PRO A 373 19.68 -28.11 1.05
C PRO A 373 18.38 -28.89 0.84
N LEU A 374 17.35 -28.54 1.63
CA LEU A 374 15.97 -28.97 1.43
C LEU A 374 15.25 -27.91 0.58
N SER A 375 14.78 -28.31 -0.60
CA SER A 375 13.94 -27.52 -1.49
C SER A 375 12.49 -27.52 -1.01
N PHE A 376 11.89 -26.33 -0.83
CA PHE A 376 10.45 -26.17 -0.66
C PHE A 376 9.96 -24.91 -1.39
N ASP A 377 8.90 -25.10 -2.17
CA ASP A 377 8.05 -24.09 -2.83
C ASP A 377 7.20 -23.31 -1.84
N ILE A 378 6.80 -22.06 -2.20
CA ILE A 378 5.69 -21.17 -1.76
C ILE A 378 6.17 -19.71 -2.01
N GLY A 379 5.46 -18.67 -2.49
CA GLY A 379 4.07 -18.35 -2.82
C GLY A 379 3.95 -16.79 -2.78
N ASN A 380 3.48 -16.17 -3.87
CA ASN A 380 3.57 -14.73 -4.20
C ASN A 380 2.78 -13.73 -3.32
N PHE A 381 3.35 -12.54 -2.99
CA PHE A 381 2.62 -11.32 -2.58
C PHE A 381 3.42 -10.01 -2.91
N HIS A 382 2.74 -8.97 -3.45
CA HIS A 382 3.31 -7.71 -3.98
C HIS A 382 3.20 -6.50 -3.02
N HIS A 383 4.18 -5.57 -3.08
CA HIS A 383 4.09 -4.18 -2.61
C HIS A 383 4.74 -3.20 -3.60
N GLU A 384 4.15 -2.00 -3.72
CA GLU A 384 4.39 -0.97 -4.73
C GLU A 384 4.97 0.29 -4.05
N THR A 385 6.14 0.77 -4.49
CA THR A 385 6.81 1.98 -3.93
C THR A 385 6.70 3.16 -4.89
N ALA A 386 6.08 4.25 -4.44
CA ALA A 386 5.96 5.51 -5.16
C ALA A 386 7.23 6.37 -5.03
N SER A 387 7.67 6.91 -6.17
CA SER A 387 8.82 7.81 -6.36
C SER A 387 8.49 9.24 -5.93
N PHE A 388 9.27 9.81 -5.02
CA PHE A 388 9.20 11.20 -4.58
C PHE A 388 10.03 12.07 -5.55
N GLN A 389 9.38 12.96 -6.32
CA GLN A 389 10.06 13.97 -7.14
C GLN A 389 10.14 15.31 -6.39
N ASP A 390 11.38 15.76 -6.16
CA ASP A 390 11.71 17.07 -5.61
C ASP A 390 11.31 18.21 -6.57
N TYR A 391 10.43 19.10 -6.11
CA TYR A 391 10.18 20.38 -6.76
C TYR A 391 11.13 21.45 -6.19
N ARG A 392 12.10 21.88 -7.00
CA ARG A 392 12.87 23.12 -6.76
C ARG A 392 11.99 24.34 -7.00
N LEU A 393 11.86 25.17 -5.98
CA LEU A 393 11.27 26.51 -6.03
C LEU A 393 12.24 27.49 -6.73
N SER A 394 11.87 27.98 -7.91
CA SER A 394 12.43 29.23 -8.46
C SER A 394 11.53 30.39 -8.04
N GLY A 395 12.09 31.34 -7.29
CA GLY A 395 11.45 32.62 -6.99
C GLY A 395 11.59 33.61 -8.16
N PRO A 396 10.73 34.64 -8.26
CA PRO A 396 10.76 35.59 -9.36
C PRO A 396 11.74 36.74 -9.10
N HIS A 397 12.34 37.20 -10.20
CA HIS A 397 13.05 38.47 -10.33
C HIS A 397 12.15 39.50 -11.03
#